data_AF-A0AAN7U062-F1
#
_entry.id   AF-A0AAN7U062-F1
#
_cell.length_a   1.000
_cell.length_b   1.000
_cell.length_c   1.000
_cell.angle_alpha   90.00
_cell.angle_beta   90.00
_cell.angle_gamma   90.00
#
_symmetry.space_group_name_H-M   'P 1'
#
loop_
_entity.id
_entity.type
_entity.pdbx_description
1 polymer ?
#
loop_
_entity_poly.entity_id
_entity_poly.type
_entity_poly.pdbx_seq_one_letter_code
_entity_poly.pdbx_strand_id
1 'polypeptide(L)' 'MALVPYTSPLDVVFYPICAFLFCVIGFAFFATFIVSEMTTVKAQKNIFRELTLALIASMSLGLGLFFVLLAGGIYV' A
#
# COMPACT_ATOMS: atom_id res chain seq x y z
N MET A 1 -31.04 -12.92 25.29
CA MET A 1 -29.66 -12.64 24.86
C MET A 1 -29.78 -11.49 23.88
N ALA A 2 -29.33 -10.28 24.24
CA ALA A 2 -29.42 -9.12 23.35
C ALA A 2 -28.30 -9.24 22.30
N LEU A 3 -28.67 -9.43 21.04
CA LEU A 3 -27.73 -9.47 19.91
C LEU A 3 -27.39 -8.04 19.51
N VAL A 4 -26.10 -7.70 19.56
CA VAL A 4 -25.61 -6.40 19.05
C VAL A 4 -25.44 -6.51 17.54
N PRO A 5 -25.98 -5.57 16.75
CA PRO A 5 -25.77 -5.56 15.31
C PRO A 5 -24.29 -5.32 14.99
N TYR A 6 -23.71 -6.16 14.13
CA TYR A 6 -22.35 -5.97 13.64
C TYR A 6 -22.34 -4.88 12.58
N THR A 7 -21.77 -3.73 12.93
CA THR A 7 -21.49 -2.66 11.98
C THR A 7 -20.06 -2.82 11.48
N SER A 8 -19.80 -2.52 10.20
CA SER A 8 -18.42 -2.50 9.71
C SER A 8 -17.61 -1.47 10.51
N PRO A 9 -16.34 -1.79 10.86
CA PRO A 9 -15.48 -0.86 11.60
C PRO A 9 -15.08 0.38 10.77
N LEU A 10 -15.28 0.32 9.45
CA LEU A 10 -15.07 1.42 8.52
C LEU A 10 -16.34 1.61 7.68
N ASP A 11 -16.70 2.88 7.50
CA ASP A 11 -17.79 3.25 6.61
C ASP A 11 -17.34 3.16 5.15
N VAL A 12 -18.26 2.76 4.27
CA VAL A 12 -18.01 2.51 2.83
C VAL A 12 -17.51 3.78 2.13
N VAL A 13 -17.90 4.94 2.66
CA VAL A 13 -17.49 6.26 2.15
C VAL A 13 -15.97 6.48 2.23
N PHE A 14 -15.29 5.87 3.20
CA PHE A 14 -13.85 6.07 3.40
C PHE A 14 -12.97 5.13 2.57
N TYR A 15 -13.50 4.01 2.06
CA TYR A 15 -12.74 3.06 1.24
C TYR A 15 -12.00 3.71 0.05
N PRO A 16 -12.63 4.53 -0.80
CA PRO A 16 -11.95 5.13 -1.94
C PRO A 16 -10.87 6.14 -1.53
N ILE A 17 -11.07 6.87 -0.43
CA ILE A 17 -10.10 7.86 0.07
C ILE A 17 -8.87 7.15 0.64
N CYS A 18 -9.07 6.11 1.44
CA CYS A 18 -8.00 5.27 1.96
C CYS A 18 -7.23 4.58 0.82
N ALA A 19 -7.94 4.01 -0.16
CA ALA A 19 -7.34 3.40 -1.35
C ALA A 19 -6.42 4.39 -2.10
N PHE A 20 -6.92 5.60 -2.35
CA PHE A 20 -6.16 6.64 -3.04
C PHE A 20 -4.88 7.02 -2.29
N LEU A 21 -4.98 7.27 -0.98
CA LEU A 21 -3.82 7.64 -0.15
C LEU A 21 -2.76 6.54 -0.12
N PHE A 22 -3.16 5.29 0.13
CA PHE A 22 -2.23 4.16 0.16
C PHE A 22 -1.58 3.91 -1.21
N CYS A 23 -2.34 4.02 -2.30
CA CYS A 23 -1.80 3.89 -3.65
C CYS A 23 -0.80 5.00 -3.98
N VAL A 24 -1.12 6.28 -3.73
CA VAL A 24 -0.22 7.41 -4.03
C VAL A 24 1.10 7.28 -3.27
N ILE A 25 1.03 6.97 -1.98
CA ILE A 25 2.22 6.77 -1.14
C ILE A 25 3.01 5.55 -1.63
N GLY A 26 2.33 4.43 -1.91
CA GLY A 26 2.95 3.21 -2.41
C GLY A 26 3.65 3.39 -3.75
N PHE A 27 3.02 4.09 -4.70
CA PHE A 27 3.64 4.43 -5.99
C PHE A 27 4.83 5.37 -5.83
N ALA A 28 4.79 6.33 -4.91
CA ALA A 28 5.92 7.21 -4.63
C ALA A 28 7.13 6.41 -4.14
N PHE A 29 6.94 5.51 -3.16
CA PHE A 29 8.01 4.65 -2.67
C PHE A 29 8.52 3.68 -3.76
N PHE A 30 7.62 3.11 -4.54
CA PHE A 30 7.98 2.23 -5.65
C PHE A 30 8.80 2.94 -6.73
N ALA A 31 8.42 4.18 -7.09
CA ALA A 31 9.18 5.00 -8.02
C ALA A 31 10.59 5.30 -7.49
N THR A 32 10.71 5.66 -6.20
CA THR A 32 12.04 5.89 -5.58
C THR A 32 12.91 4.63 -5.58
N PHE A 33 12.30 3.46 -5.36
CA PHE A 33 13.00 2.18 -5.43
C PHE A 33 13.54 1.91 -6.85
N ILE A 34 12.70 2.08 -7.89
CA ILE A 34 13.13 1.90 -9.28
C ILE A 34 14.26 2.87 -9.65
N VAL A 35 14.12 4.15 -9.29
CA VAL A 35 15.16 5.16 -9.58
C VAL A 35 16.45 4.79 -8.85
N SER A 36 16.38 4.32 -7.60
CA SER A 36 17.57 3.86 -6.88
C SER A 36 18.23 2.67 -7.58
N GLU A 37 17.48 1.66 -8.03
CA GLU A 37 18.06 0.53 -8.77
C GLU A 37 18.72 0.94 -10.09
N MET A 38 18.13 1.90 -10.81
CA MET A 38 18.63 2.34 -12.11
C MET A 38 19.85 3.27 -12.02
N THR A 39 19.98 4.04 -10.94
CA THR A 39 21.02 5.08 -10.81
C THR A 39 22.19 4.68 -9.90
N THR A 40 22.03 3.64 -9.07
CA THR A 40 23.06 3.28 -8.09
C THR A 40 24.25 2.58 -8.74
N VAL A 41 25.42 3.21 -8.65
CA VAL A 41 26.71 2.64 -9.07
C VAL A 41 27.04 1.42 -8.19
N LYS A 42 27.58 0.34 -8.78
CA LYS A 42 27.89 -0.94 -8.10
C LYS A 42 28.64 -0.81 -6.75
N ALA A 43 29.41 0.26 -6.57
CA ALA A 43 30.22 0.51 -5.36
C ALA A 43 29.41 1.07 -4.15
N GLN A 44 28.14 1.43 -4.32
CA GLN A 44 27.28 1.99 -3.27
C GLN A 44 25.96 1.21 -3.08
N LYS A 45 25.82 0.03 -3.72
CA LYS A 45 24.64 -0.82 -3.56
C LYS A 45 24.61 -1.39 -2.15
N ASN A 46 23.57 -1.05 -1.40
CA ASN A 46 23.29 -1.64 -0.10
C ASN A 46 21.96 -2.38 -0.18
N ILE A 47 22.06 -3.70 -0.35
CA ILE A 47 20.92 -4.60 -0.50
C ILE A 47 19.96 -4.48 0.69
N PHE A 48 20.45 -4.23 1.91
CA PHE A 48 19.56 -4.04 3.07
C PHE A 48 18.70 -2.79 2.92
N ARG A 49 19.28 -1.69 2.46
CA ARG A 49 18.53 -0.43 2.26
C ARG A 49 17.50 -0.58 1.14
N GLU A 50 17.91 -1.17 0.02
CA GLU A 50 17.04 -1.45 -1.13
C GLU A 50 15.88 -2.37 -0.73
N LEU A 51 16.16 -3.44 0.02
CA LEU A 51 15.15 -4.40 0.48
C LEU A 51 14.15 -3.75 1.44
N THR A 52 14.60 -2.92 2.38
CA THR A 52 13.69 -2.21 3.30
C THR A 52 12.74 -1.26 2.55
N LEU A 53 13.24 -0.54 1.55
CA LEU A 53 12.43 0.34 0.69
C LEU A 53 11.41 -0.46 -0.13
N ALA A 54 11.85 -1.57 -0.74
CA ALA A 54 10.98 -2.46 -1.49
C ALA A 54 9.88 -3.09 -0.62
N LEU A 55 10.21 -3.46 0.62
CA LEU A 55 9.28 -4.08 1.55
C LEU A 55 8.21 -3.07 1.99
N ILE A 56 8.60 -1.83 2.31
CA ILE A 56 7.66 -0.74 2.63
C ILE A 56 6.77 -0.40 1.42
N ALA A 57 7.33 -0.34 0.22
CA ALA A 57 6.57 -0.12 -1.01
C ALA A 57 5.56 -1.26 -1.27
N SER A 58 5.97 -2.52 -1.09
CA SER A 58 5.12 -3.68 -1.30
C SER A 58 3.98 -3.77 -0.27
N MET A 59 4.27 -3.52 1.02
CA MET A 59 3.23 -3.52 2.06
C MET A 59 2.20 -2.42 1.83
N SER A 60 2.66 -1.21 1.47
CA SER A 60 1.75 -0.07 1.22
C SER A 60 0.91 -0.28 -0.05
N LEU A 61 1.49 -0.77 -1.15
CA LEU A 61 0.74 -1.11 -2.37
C LEU A 61 -0.22 -2.30 -2.16
N GLY A 62 0.16 -3.29 -1.37
CA GLY A 62 -0.71 -4.42 -1.03
C GLY A 62 -1.96 -3.98 -0.26
N LEU A 63 -1.79 -3.12 0.74
CA LEU A 63 -2.91 -2.50 1.45
C LEU A 63 -3.74 -1.60 0.53
N GLY A 64 -3.10 -0.81 -0.34
CA GLY A 64 -3.78 0.01 -1.33
C GLY A 64 -4.67 -0.83 -2.26
N LEU A 65 -4.15 -1.94 -2.78
CA LEU A 65 -4.89 -2.85 -3.65
C LEU A 65 -6.11 -3.45 -2.94
N PHE A 66 -5.97 -3.84 -1.68
CA PHE A 66 -7.09 -4.32 -0.87
C PHE A 66 -8.20 -3.27 -0.76
N PHE A 67 -7.86 -2.01 -0.44
CA PHE A 67 -8.86 -0.94 -0.39
C PHE A 67 -9.47 -0.61 -1.76
N VAL A 68 -8.73 -0.74 -2.86
CA VAL A 68 -9.26 -0.59 -4.22
C VAL A 68 -10.30 -1.66 -4.53
N LEU A 69 -10.05 -2.92 -4.15
CA LEU A 69 -11.01 -4.02 -4.31
C LEU A 69 -12.30 -3.74 -3.54
N LEU A 70 -12.18 -3.33 -2.28
CA LEU A 70 -13.32 -2.95 -1.44
C LEU A 70 -14.10 -1.77 -2.05
N ALA A 71 -13.40 -0.74 -2.54
CA ALA A 71 -14.03 0.42 -3.18
C ALA A 71 -14.74 0.04 -4.50
N GLY A 72 -14.23 -0.96 -5.22
CA GLY A 72 -14.86 -1.52 -6.42
C GLY A 72 -16.07 -2.42 -6.15
N GLY A 73 -16.45 -2.63 -4.87
CA GLY A 73 -17.54 -3.51 -4.48
C GLY A 73 -17.16 -4.99 -4.43
N ILE A 74 -15.87 -5.31 -4.54
CA ILE A 74 -15.34 -6.67 -4.38
C ILE A 74 -14.93 -6.81 -2.91
N TYR A 75 -15.82 -7.40 -2.12
CA TYR A 75 -15.57 -7.72 -0.72
C TYR A 75 -14.80 -9.03 -0.63
N VAL A 76 -13.49 -8.94 -0.39
CA VAL A 76 -12.56 -10.07 -0.18
C VAL A 76 -12.40 -10.38 1.30
#